data_AF-W2P9L0-F1
#
_entry.id   AF-W2P9L0-F1
#
_cell.length_a   1.000
_cell.length_b   1.000
_cell.length_c   1.000
_cell.angle_alpha   90.00
_cell.angle_beta   90.00
_cell.angle_gamma   90.00
#
_symmetry.space_group_name_H-M   'P 1'
#
loop_
_entity.id
_entity.type
_entity.pdbx_description
1 polymer ?
#
loop_
_entity_poly.entity_id
_entity_poly.type
_entity_poly.pdbx_seq_one_letter_code
_entity_poly.pdbx_strand_id
1 'polypeptide(L)' 'MENVIHIDEKWFNQDKNTRTYMLLESELPPQRDRKSKNFIPKTMFLAAVARPR' A
#
# COMPACT_ATOMS: atom_id res chain seq x y z
N MET A 1 -15.04 22.60 20.02
CA MET A 1 -14.94 21.14 19.73
C MET A 1 -13.45 20.81 19.63
N GLU A 2 -12.77 20.74 20.78
CA GLU A 2 -11.29 20.73 20.85
C GLU A 2 -10.72 19.39 21.34
N ASN A 3 -11.56 18.54 21.91
CA ASN A 3 -11.19 17.23 22.47
C ASN A 3 -11.74 16.09 21.61
N VAL A 4 -11.49 16.14 20.30
CA VAL A 4 -11.88 15.07 19.37
C VAL A 4 -10.62 14.37 18.87
N ILE A 5 -10.63 13.04 18.95
CA ILE A 5 -9.60 12.17 18.38
C ILE A 5 -10.27 11.33 17.31
N HIS A 6 -9.77 11.42 16.08
CA HIS A 6 -10.25 10.60 14.97
C HIS A 6 -9.46 9.30 14.94
N ILE A 7 -10.15 8.17 14.97
CA ILE A 7 -9.54 6.83 14.89
C ILE A 7 -10.06 6.16 13.62
N ASP A 8 -9.15 5.58 12.84
CA ASP A 8 -9.49 4.86 11.62
C ASP A 8 -8.57 3.66 11.36
N GLU A 9 -9.12 2.66 10.67
CA GLU A 9 -8.38 1.50 10.18
C GLU A 9 -8.27 1.53 8.66
N LYS A 10 -7.07 1.23 8.17
CA LYS A 10 -6.81 1.17 6.73
C LYS A 10 -5.95 -0.02 6.34
N TRP A 11 -6.38 -0.73 5.31
CA TRP A 11 -5.59 -1.79 4.68
C TRP A 11 -4.69 -1.22 3.58
N PHE A 12 -3.38 -1.45 3.71
CA PHE A 12 -2.39 -1.12 2.71
C PHE A 12 -1.89 -2.38 2.00
N ASN A 13 -1.98 -2.38 0.68
CA ASN A 13 -1.41 -3.43 -0.16
C ASN A 13 0.11 -3.21 -0.26
N GLN A 14 0.91 -4.25 -0.03
CA GLN A 14 2.38 -4.17 -0.17
C GLN A 14 2.80 -3.79 -1.60
N ASP A 15 1.98 -4.14 -2.59
CA ASP A 15 2.28 -3.92 -3.99
C ASP A 15 1.01 -3.55 -4.78
N LYS A 16 1.16 -3.01 -5.99
CA LYS A 16 0.08 -2.67 -6.93
C LYS A 16 -0.30 -3.90 -7.77
N ASN A 17 -1.49 -3.87 -8.35
CA ASN A 17 -1.92 -4.97 -9.22
C ASN A 17 -1.06 -5.07 -10.49
N THR A 18 -0.82 -3.93 -11.14
CA THR A 18 0.05 -3.78 -12.31
C THR A 18 1.05 -2.67 -12.05
N ARG A 19 2.28 -2.84 -12.55
CA ARG A 19 3.34 -1.83 -12.53
C ARG A 19 3.87 -1.66 -13.95
N THR A 20 4.15 -0.41 -14.32
CA THR A 20 4.89 -0.09 -15.53
C THR A 20 6.34 0.13 -15.16
N TYR A 21 7.27 -0.49 -15.89
CA TYR A 21 8.70 -0.33 -15.70
C TYR A 21 9.29 0.38 -16.92
N MET A 22 10.23 1.28 -16.69
CA MET A 22 11.12 1.79 -17.74
C MET A 22 12.39 0.94 -17.67
N LEU A 23 12.65 0.16 -18.72
CA LEU A 23 13.77 -0.79 -18.80
C LEU A 23 14.66 -0.42 -19.97
N LEU A 24 15.94 -0.76 -19.87
CA LEU A 24 16.84 -0.74 -21.03
C LEU A 24 16.52 -1.90 -21.98
N GLU A 25 16.93 -1.78 -23.25
CA GLU A 25 16.61 -2.80 -24.28
C GLU A 25 17.13 -4.21 -23.95
N SER A 26 18.20 -4.31 -23.16
CA SER A 26 18.80 -5.58 -22.72
C SER A 26 18.28 -6.08 -21.36
N GLU A 27 17.45 -5.30 -20.68
CA GLU A 27 16.97 -5.63 -19.34
C GLU A 27 15.65 -6.39 -19.39
N LEU A 28 15.59 -7.48 -18.62
CA LEU A 28 14.36 -8.22 -18.44
C LEU A 28 13.48 -7.54 -17.38
N PRO A 29 12.15 -7.52 -17.57
CA PRO A 29 11.26 -7.01 -16.56
C PRO A 29 11.35 -7.86 -15.28
N PRO A 30 11.18 -7.25 -14.10
CA PRO A 30 11.20 -7.98 -12.86
C PRO A 30 10.06 -9.00 -12.82
N GLN A 31 10.40 -10.26 -12.54
CA GLN A 31 9.43 -11.33 -12.41
C GLN A 31 8.58 -11.13 -11.13
N ARG A 32 7.27 -11.35 -11.25
CA ARG A 32 6.36 -11.41 -10.10
C ARG A 32 5.88 -12.84 -9.89
N ASP A 33 6.23 -13.41 -8.76
CA ASP A 33 5.78 -14.74 -8.37
C ASP A 33 4.43 -14.65 -7.63
N ARG A 34 3.36 -14.41 -8.41
CA ARG A 34 2.01 -14.35 -7.85
C ARG A 34 0.93 -14.73 -8.85
N LYS A 35 0.01 -15.59 -8.42
CA LYS A 35 -1.11 -16.09 -9.25
C LYS A 35 -2.22 -15.05 -9.51
N SER A 36 -2.59 -14.22 -8.53
CA SER A 36 -3.67 -13.23 -8.71
C SER A 36 -3.60 -12.05 -7.75
N LYS A 37 -4.40 -11.01 -8.03
CA LYS A 37 -4.47 -9.76 -7.24
C LYS A 37 -4.77 -9.94 -5.75
N ASN A 38 -5.42 -11.03 -5.39
CA ASN A 38 -5.87 -11.31 -4.04
C ASN A 38 -4.74 -11.81 -3.12
N PHE A 39 -3.64 -12.29 -3.71
CA PHE A 39 -2.46 -12.76 -2.97
C PHE A 39 -1.41 -11.65 -2.72
N ILE A 40 -1.73 -10.37 -2.94
CA ILE A 40 -0.83 -9.28 -2.48
C ILE A 40 -0.91 -9.27 -0.96
N PRO A 41 0.21 -9.36 -0.23
CA PRO A 41 0.21 -9.16 1.21
C PRO A 41 -0.38 -7.79 1.57
N LYS A 42 -1.20 -7.77 2.62
CA LYS A 42 -1.84 -6.55 3.11
C LYS A 42 -1.42 -6.31 4.55
N THR A 43 -1.15 -5.06 4.88
CA THR A 43 -0.88 -4.60 6.24
C THR A 43 -2.03 -3.73 6.69
N MET A 44 -2.67 -4.06 7.81
CA MET A 44 -3.63 -3.17 8.46
C MET A 44 -2.87 -2.10 9.24
N PHE A 45 -3.31 -0.86 9.14
CA PHE A 45 -2.82 0.22 9.98
C PHE A 45 -4.00 0.84 10.72
N LEU A 46 -3.88 0.87 12.05
CA LEU A 46 -4.78 1.59 12.93
C LEU A 46 -4.11 2.90 13.33
N ALA A 47 -4.78 4.03 13.10
CA ALA A 47 -4.25 5.35 13.40
C ALA A 47 -5.23 6.16 14.22
N ALA A 48 -4.70 6.99 15.13
CA ALA A 48 -5.44 8.01 15.84
C ALA A 48 -4.81 9.38 15.57
N VAL A 49 -5.62 10.36 15.15
CA VAL A 49 -5.18 11.73 14.90
C VAL A 49 -5.96 12.68 15.79
N ALA A 50 -5.23 13.40 16.63
CA ALA A 50 -5.75 14.54 17.39
C ALA A 50 -5.38 15.84 16.67
N ARG A 51 -6.01 16.94 17.08
CA ARG A 51 -5.69 18.27 16.57
C ARG A 51 -4.21 18.63 16.88
N PRO A 52 -3.45 19.16 15.90
CA PRO A 52 -2.12 19.72 16.16
C PRO A 52 -2.17 20.84 17.20
N ARG A 53 -1.10 20.99 17.99
CA ARG A 53 -0.96 22.07 18.97
C ARG A 53 -0.59 23.39 18.31
#